data_AF-A0A2G5TZJ1-F1
#
_entry.id   AF-A0A2G5TZJ1-F1
#
_cell.length_a   1.000
_cell.length_b   1.000
_cell.length_c   1.000
_cell.angle_alpha   90.00
_cell.angle_beta   90.00
_cell.angle_gamma   90.00
#
_symmetry.space_group_name_H-M   'P 1'
#
loop_
_entity.id
_entity.type
_entity.pdbx_description
1 polymer ?
#
loop_
_entity_poly.entity_id
_entity_poly.type
_entity_poly.pdbx_seq_one_letter_code
_entity_poly.pdbx_strand_id
1 'polypeptide(L)'
;MFIMILLSFFLLISLIGTKIIKLKVQENMLSQNTAFFNNNSVLEFLKTTMFQTLIPITFLFFPIGILFSAPLFGFDLERWSYFVTFFYSFYPVVDPISAIFFIDEYRTAFLNFFRRTLNRNQVTPVKSIDIVPELP
;
A
#
# COMPACT_ATOMS: atom_id res chain seq x y z
N MET A 1 -51.72 -4.92 11.63
CA MET A 1 -51.28 -5.88 10.60
C MET A 1 -49.91 -5.52 10.01
N PHE A 2 -49.74 -4.35 9.38
CA PHE A 2 -48.44 -3.94 8.78
C PHE A 2 -47.26 -3.89 9.77
N ILE A 3 -47.47 -3.32 10.97
CA ILE A 3 -46.46 -3.26 12.03
C ILE A 3 -46.02 -4.65 12.50
N MET A 4 -46.94 -5.62 12.56
CA MET A 4 -46.64 -7.00 12.96
C MET A 4 -45.80 -7.73 11.90
N ILE A 5 -46.03 -7.42 10.62
CA ILE A 5 -45.23 -7.94 9.49
C ILE A 5 -43.82 -7.37 9.55
N LEU A 6 -43.66 -6.05 9.76
CA LEU A 6 -42.32 -5.45 9.89
C LEU A 6 -41.53 -6.03 11.07
N LEU A 7 -42.20 -6.29 12.20
CA LEU A 7 -41.57 -6.89 13.37
C LEU A 7 -41.13 -8.33 13.10
N SER A 8 -41.93 -9.13 12.39
CA SER A 8 -41.56 -10.52 12.06
C SER A 8 -40.38 -10.58 11.08
N PHE A 9 -40.32 -9.68 10.09
CA PHE A 9 -39.18 -9.56 9.19
C PHE A 9 -37.90 -9.13 9.94
N PHE A 10 -38.02 -8.17 10.86
CA PHE A 10 -36.88 -7.71 11.66
C PHE A 10 -36.31 -8.82 12.56
N LEU A 11 -37.18 -9.62 13.19
CA LEU A 11 -36.77 -10.76 14.01
C LEU A 11 -36.10 -11.86 13.18
N LEU A 12 -36.63 -12.16 11.99
CA LEU A 12 -36.05 -13.17 11.09
C LEU A 12 -34.63 -12.78 10.67
N ILE A 13 -34.43 -11.52 10.27
CA ILE A 13 -33.12 -10.98 9.86
C ILE A 13 -32.14 -10.99 11.04
N SER A 14 -32.59 -10.62 12.25
CA SER A 14 -31.77 -10.62 13.46
C SER A 14 -31.32 -12.03 13.87
N LEU A 15 -32.20 -13.03 13.79
CA LEU A 15 -31.87 -14.43 14.09
C LEU A 15 -30.87 -15.03 13.09
N ILE A 16 -31.05 -14.75 11.80
CA ILE A 16 -30.11 -15.17 10.75
C ILE A 16 -28.76 -14.47 10.93
N GLY A 17 -28.78 -13.16 11.19
CA GLY A 17 -27.58 -12.36 11.43
C GLY A 17 -26.75 -12.87 12.61
N THR A 18 -27.38 -13.16 13.75
CA THR A 18 -26.69 -13.70 14.92
C THR A 18 -26.07 -15.09 14.68
N LYS A 19 -26.73 -15.95 13.89
CA LYS A 19 -26.19 -17.27 13.51
C LYS A 19 -24.98 -17.16 12.57
N ILE A 20 -25.03 -16.25 11.60
CA ILE A 20 -23.92 -15.96 10.69
C ILE A 20 -22.72 -15.39 11.45
N ILE A 21 -22.96 -14.46 12.39
CA ILE A 21 -21.88 -13.87 13.21
C ILE A 21 -21.22 -14.95 14.08
N LYS A 22 -22.00 -15.84 14.72
CA LYS A 22 -21.43 -16.94 15.53
C LYS A 22 -20.60 -17.92 14.69
N LEU A 23 -21.09 -18.30 13.50
CA LEU A 23 -20.37 -19.19 12.60
C LEU A 23 -19.08 -18.55 12.09
N LYS A 24 -19.12 -17.27 11.71
CA LYS A 24 -17.94 -16.52 11.26
C LYS A 24 -16.92 -16.30 12.38
N VAL A 25 -17.37 -16.10 13.61
CA VAL A 25 -16.49 -16.01 14.79
C VAL A 25 -15.82 -17.36 15.09
N GLN A 26 -16.56 -18.47 14.99
CA GLN A 26 -16.02 -19.82 15.18
C GLN A 26 -15.04 -20.24 14.08
N GLU A 27 -15.34 -19.87 12.83
CA GLU A 27 -14.44 -20.04 11.68
C GLU A 27 -13.17 -19.19 11.83
N ASN A 28 -13.30 -17.92 12.24
CA ASN A 28 -12.16 -17.06 12.52
C ASN A 28 -11.26 -17.58 13.65
N MET A 29 -11.81 -18.28 14.66
CA MET A 29 -11.01 -18.89 15.73
C MET A 29 -10.28 -20.16 15.28
N LEU A 30 -10.85 -20.91 14.31
CA LEU A 30 -10.23 -22.11 13.72
C LEU A 30 -9.25 -21.78 12.58
N SER A 31 -9.44 -20.67 11.86
CA SER A 31 -8.58 -20.25 10.74
C SER A 31 -7.37 -19.41 11.16
N GLN A 32 -7.43 -18.76 12.33
CA GLN A 32 -6.35 -17.89 12.80
C GLN A 32 -5.08 -18.64 13.25
N ASN A 33 -5.11 -19.95 13.52
CA ASN A 33 -4.04 -20.55 14.32
C ASN A 33 -2.91 -21.31 13.59
N THR A 34 -2.97 -21.69 12.30
CA THR A 34 -1.88 -22.56 11.78
C THR A 34 -1.38 -22.42 10.34
N ALA A 35 -2.19 -22.00 9.35
CA ALA A 35 -1.76 -22.18 7.94
C ALA A 35 -1.60 -20.90 7.09
N PHE A 36 -2.34 -19.83 7.37
CA PHE A 36 -2.30 -18.63 6.51
C PHE A 36 -1.28 -17.57 6.94
N PHE A 37 -0.94 -17.49 8.24
CA PHE A 37 -0.03 -16.48 8.79
C PHE A 37 1.40 -16.96 9.03
N ASN A 38 1.69 -18.27 8.95
CA ASN A 38 3.05 -18.79 9.08
C ASN A 38 3.95 -18.48 7.87
N ASN A 39 3.41 -17.84 6.84
CA ASN A 39 4.18 -17.35 5.72
C ASN A 39 4.57 -15.90 6.00
N ASN A 40 5.83 -15.68 6.36
CA ASN A 40 6.40 -14.36 6.65
C ASN A 40 6.09 -13.34 5.54
N SER A 41 6.07 -13.78 4.27
CA SER A 41 5.77 -12.94 3.10
C SER A 41 4.32 -12.41 3.06
N VAL A 42 3.34 -13.16 3.58
CA VAL A 42 1.93 -12.71 3.63
C VAL A 42 1.77 -11.63 4.70
N LEU A 43 2.42 -11.81 5.86
CA LEU A 43 2.46 -10.82 6.93
C LEU A 43 3.16 -9.53 6.49
N GLU A 44 4.24 -9.64 5.70
CA GLU A 44 4.96 -8.49 5.15
C GLU A 44 4.11 -7.69 4.16
N PHE A 45 3.40 -8.35 3.25
CA PHE A 45 2.48 -7.67 2.32
C PHE A 45 1.28 -7.04 3.04
N LEU A 46 0.71 -7.73 4.03
CA LEU A 46 -0.41 -7.19 4.83
C LEU A 46 0.02 -5.99 5.67
N LYS A 47 1.19 -6.05 6.31
CA LYS A 47 1.80 -4.92 7.02
C LYS A 47 2.00 -3.75 6.06
N THR A 48 2.56 -4.01 4.88
CA THR A 48 2.79 -2.98 3.84
C THR A 48 1.48 -2.36 3.37
N THR A 49 0.44 -3.17 3.13
CA THR A 49 -0.87 -2.70 2.67
C THR A 49 -1.56 -1.78 3.70
N MET A 50 -1.37 -2.02 4.99
CA MET A 50 -1.89 -1.15 6.06
C MET A 50 -1.21 0.24 6.07
N PHE A 51 0.08 0.31 5.75
CA PHE A 51 0.80 1.59 5.65
C PHE A 51 0.58 2.27 4.29
N GLN A 52 0.49 1.48 3.23
CA GLN A 52 0.20 1.96 1.87
C GLN A 52 -1.19 2.57 1.77
N THR A 53 -2.15 2.15 2.60
CA THR A 53 -3.48 2.79 2.68
C THR A 53 -3.49 4.05 3.54
N LEU A 54 -2.57 4.19 4.49
CA LEU A 54 -2.46 5.39 5.34
C LEU A 54 -2.04 6.64 4.56
N ILE A 55 -1.22 6.47 3.51
CA ILE A 55 -0.71 7.54 2.65
C ILE A 55 -1.82 8.19 1.81
N PRO A 56 -2.65 7.47 1.02
CA PRO A 56 -3.75 8.08 0.30
C PRO A 56 -4.83 8.64 1.25
N ILE A 57 -5.00 8.07 2.45
CA ILE A 57 -5.93 8.67 3.45
C ILE A 57 -5.41 10.04 3.92
N THR A 58 -4.10 10.20 4.09
CA THR A 58 -3.51 11.46 4.58
C THR A 58 -3.24 12.46 3.46
N PHE A 59 -2.71 12.03 2.32
CA PHE A 59 -2.34 12.89 1.19
C PHE A 59 -3.44 13.09 0.15
N LEU A 60 -4.45 12.22 0.08
CA LEU A 60 -5.48 12.25 -0.97
C LEU A 60 -6.84 12.64 -0.38
N PHE A 61 -7.22 12.06 0.76
CA PHE A 61 -8.48 12.37 1.44
C PHE A 61 -8.49 13.76 2.10
N PHE A 62 -7.36 14.20 2.66
CA PHE A 62 -7.24 15.53 3.28
C PHE A 62 -7.43 16.69 2.28
N PRO A 63 -6.72 16.76 1.13
CA PRO A 63 -6.94 17.82 0.17
C PRO A 63 -8.32 17.77 -0.49
N ILE A 64 -8.88 16.58 -0.72
CA ILE A 64 -10.26 16.45 -1.21
C ILE A 64 -11.26 16.98 -0.17
N GLY A 65 -11.06 16.68 1.12
CA GLY A 65 -11.89 17.20 2.21
C GLY A 65 -11.83 18.72 2.33
N ILE A 66 -10.66 19.32 2.12
CA ILE A 66 -10.49 20.78 2.05
C ILE A 66 -11.24 21.35 0.83
N LEU A 67 -11.11 20.72 -0.34
CA LEU A 67 -11.80 21.17 -1.56
C LEU A 67 -13.33 21.07 -1.43
N PHE A 68 -13.83 20.07 -0.71
CA PHE A 68 -15.26 19.86 -0.48
C PHE A 68 -15.83 20.79 0.61
N SER A 69 -15.00 21.22 1.56
CA SER A 69 -15.39 22.17 2.61
C SER A 69 -15.25 23.63 2.19
N ALA A 70 -14.36 23.96 1.25
CA ALA A 70 -14.19 25.33 0.73
C ALA A 70 -15.50 26.00 0.23
N PRO A 71 -16.40 25.32 -0.53
CA PRO A 71 -17.69 25.88 -0.93
C PRO A 71 -18.63 26.16 0.25
N LEU A 72 -18.55 25.36 1.33
CA LEU A 72 -19.40 25.49 2.52
C LEU A 72 -19.02 26.71 3.37
N PHE A 73 -17.76 27.17 3.29
CA PHE A 73 -17.26 28.32 4.04
C PHE A 73 -17.10 29.60 3.20
N GLY A 74 -17.43 29.55 1.91
CA GLY A 74 -17.34 30.70 1.00
C GLY A 74 -15.90 31.09 0.65
N PHE A 75 -14.94 30.17 0.72
CA PHE A 75 -13.54 30.42 0.36
C PHE A 75 -13.32 30.33 -1.16
N ASP A 76 -12.40 31.16 -1.68
CA ASP A 76 -11.99 31.14 -3.09
C ASP A 76 -11.37 29.78 -3.48
N LEU A 77 -12.16 28.95 -4.15
CA LEU A 77 -11.75 27.62 -4.60
C LEU A 77 -10.53 27.62 -5.52
N GLU A 78 -10.34 28.71 -6.27
CA GLU A 78 -9.28 28.79 -7.29
C GLU A 78 -7.89 28.61 -6.68
N ARG A 79 -7.60 29.30 -5.55
CA ARG A 79 -6.30 29.21 -4.88
C ARG A 79 -6.09 27.84 -4.22
N TRP A 80 -7.13 27.29 -3.58
CA TRP A 80 -7.05 25.98 -2.92
C TRP A 80 -6.91 24.84 -3.92
N SER A 81 -7.54 24.95 -5.10
CA SER A 81 -7.40 23.99 -6.19
C SER A 81 -5.95 23.84 -6.64
N TYR A 82 -5.19 24.93 -6.81
CA TYR A 82 -3.78 24.84 -7.20
C TYR A 82 -2.93 24.07 -6.17
N PHE A 83 -3.15 24.31 -4.87
CA PHE A 83 -2.45 23.55 -3.83
C PHE A 83 -2.82 22.06 -3.86
N VAL A 84 -4.10 21.73 -4.01
CA VAL A 84 -4.57 20.34 -4.11
C VAL A 84 -3.98 19.64 -5.33
N THR A 85 -3.99 20.28 -6.50
CA THR A 85 -3.40 19.72 -7.74
C THR A 85 -1.89 19.55 -7.62
N PHE A 86 -1.19 20.46 -6.94
CA PHE A 86 0.24 20.32 -6.66
C PHE A 86 0.52 19.05 -5.84
N PHE A 87 -0.13 18.88 -4.68
CA PHE A 87 0.05 17.65 -3.87
C PHE A 87 -0.37 16.38 -4.62
N TYR A 88 -1.45 16.45 -5.40
CA TYR A 88 -1.90 15.35 -6.23
C TYR A 88 -0.86 14.94 -7.29
N SER A 89 -0.15 15.91 -7.87
CA SER A 89 0.91 15.64 -8.86
C SER A 89 2.13 14.91 -8.29
N PHE A 90 2.38 15.01 -6.98
CA PHE A 90 3.44 14.26 -6.30
C PHE A 90 3.04 12.85 -5.88
N TYR A 91 1.74 12.56 -5.81
CA TYR A 91 1.24 11.22 -5.42
C TYR A 91 1.90 10.06 -6.20
N PRO A 92 2.11 10.15 -7.53
CA PRO A 92 2.79 9.09 -8.30
C PRO A 92 4.25 8.85 -7.89
N VAL A 93 4.90 9.83 -7.28
CA VAL A 93 6.29 9.75 -6.82
C VAL A 93 6.34 9.27 -5.37
N VAL A 94 5.40 9.74 -4.53
CA VAL A 94 5.33 9.36 -3.11
C VAL A 94 4.93 7.89 -2.94
N ASP A 95 3.97 7.38 -3.73
CA ASP A 95 3.50 5.99 -3.65
C ASP A 95 4.64 4.95 -3.79
N PRO A 96 5.51 4.98 -4.83
CA PRO A 96 6.62 4.04 -4.95
C PRO A 96 7.74 4.27 -3.92
N ILE A 97 8.01 5.51 -3.52
CA ILE A 97 9.04 5.82 -2.51
C ILE A 97 8.64 5.24 -1.16
N SER A 98 7.38 5.40 -0.76
CA SER A 98 6.86 4.84 0.49
C SER A 98 6.86 3.31 0.49
N ALA A 99 6.53 2.68 -0.65
CA ALA A 99 6.61 1.23 -0.80
C ALA A 99 8.05 0.70 -0.62
N ILE A 100 9.05 1.37 -1.23
CA ILE A 100 10.47 1.01 -1.09
C ILE A 100 10.95 1.19 0.35
N PHE A 101 10.48 2.21 1.07
CA PHE A 101 10.95 2.49 2.44
C PHE A 101 10.40 1.52 3.50
N PHE A 102 9.25 0.87 3.24
CA PHE A 102 8.59 0.00 4.21
C PHE A 102 8.85 -1.50 4.04
N ILE A 103 9.20 -1.94 2.83
CA ILE A 103 9.50 -3.35 2.55
C ILE A 103 11.02 -3.56 2.60
N ASP A 104 11.51 -4.26 3.61
CA ASP A 104 12.95 -4.45 3.84
C ASP A 104 13.66 -5.19 2.68
N GLU A 105 12.96 -6.11 2.02
CA GLU A 105 13.43 -6.78 0.80
C GLU A 105 13.68 -5.78 -0.35
N TYR A 106 12.77 -4.80 -0.53
CA TYR A 106 12.92 -3.74 -1.53
C TYR A 106 14.04 -2.76 -1.16
N ARG A 107 14.20 -2.42 0.12
CA ARG A 107 15.32 -1.58 0.57
C ARG A 107 16.65 -2.23 0.25
N THR A 108 16.76 -3.53 0.52
CA THR A 108 17.98 -4.31 0.26
C THR A 108 18.26 -4.42 -1.24
N ALA A 109 17.23 -4.72 -2.05
CA ALA A 109 17.34 -4.75 -3.50
C ALA A 109 17.69 -3.37 -4.09
N PHE A 110 17.07 -2.30 -3.60
CA PHE A 110 17.33 -0.92 -4.03
C PHE A 110 18.75 -0.48 -3.69
N LEU A 111 19.22 -0.73 -2.46
CA LEU A 111 20.60 -0.43 -2.05
C LEU A 111 21.62 -1.24 -2.87
N ASN A 112 21.35 -2.53 -3.11
CA ASN A 112 22.21 -3.37 -3.95
C ASN A 112 22.23 -2.87 -5.41
N PHE A 113 21.09 -2.47 -5.96
CA PHE A 113 20.98 -1.87 -7.29
C PHE A 113 21.76 -0.56 -7.37
N PHE A 114 21.59 0.34 -6.40
CA PHE A 114 22.28 1.64 -6.34
C PHE A 114 23.80 1.45 -6.21
N ARG A 115 24.24 0.54 -5.34
CA ARG A 115 25.65 0.20 -5.15
C ARG A 115 26.28 -0.38 -6.42
N ARG A 116 25.55 -1.21 -7.16
CA ARG A 116 26.01 -1.81 -8.42
C ARG A 116 26.06 -0.78 -9.56
N THR A 117 25.10 0.16 -9.60
CA THR A 117 25.08 1.28 -10.55
C THR A 117 26.21 2.28 -10.27
N LEU A 118 26.51 2.58 -8.99
CA LEU A 118 27.66 3.41 -8.60
C LEU A 118 29.01 2.74 -8.91
N ASN A 119 29.15 1.43 -8.65
CA ASN A 119 30.38 0.69 -8.93
C ASN A 119 30.58 0.36 -10.42
N ARG A 120 29.53 0.42 -11.25
CA ARG A 120 29.61 0.20 -12.70
C ARG A 120 30.48 1.22 -13.43
N ASN A 121 30.74 2.37 -12.82
CA ASN A 121 31.62 3.40 -13.37
C ASN A 121 33.11 3.13 -13.14
N GLN A 122 33.49 2.04 -12.46
CA GLN A 122 34.89 1.70 -12.16
C GLN A 122 35.41 0.44 -12.86
N VAL A 123 34.66 -0.16 -13.79
CA VAL A 123 35.19 -1.26 -14.60
C VAL A 123 36.05 -0.69 -15.72
N THR A 124 37.33 -0.45 -15.40
CA THR A 124 38.40 -0.07 -16.33
C THR A 124 38.44 -0.98 -17.56
N PRO A 125 38.74 -0.45 -18.76
CA PRO A 125 38.91 -1.26 -19.96
C PRO A 125 40.09 -2.21 -19.74
N VAL A 126 39.85 -3.52 -19.91
CA VAL A 126 40.90 -4.53 -19.80
C VAL A 126 41.95 -4.24 -20.87
N LYS A 127 43.18 -3.94 -20.44
CA LYS A 127 44.35 -3.82 -21.31
C LYS A 127 44.54 -5.18 -22.01
N SER A 128 44.48 -5.21 -23.34
CA SER A 128 44.78 -6.40 -24.12
C SER A 128 46.19 -6.88 -23.79
N ILE A 129 46.28 -8.09 -23.23
CA ILE A 129 47.55 -8.79 -23.08
C ILE A 129 47.91 -9.24 -24.49
N ASP A 130 48.86 -8.54 -25.11
CA ASP A 130 49.47 -8.94 -26.37
C ASP A 130 50.23 -10.25 -26.10
N ILE A 131 49.62 -11.37 -26.47
CA ILE A 131 50.27 -12.68 -26.46
C ILE A 131 51.26 -12.70 -27.61
N VAL A 132 52.52 -12.41 -27.32
CA VAL A 132 53.65 -12.73 -28.21
C VAL A 132 53.91 -14.23 -28.08
N PRO A 133 53.77 -15.03 -29.15
CA PRO A 133 54.09 -16.45 -29.07
C PRO A 133 55.62 -16.61 -29.12
N GLU A 134 56.20 -17.18 -28.06
CA GLU A 134 57.56 -17.69 -28.10
C GLU A 134 57.66 -18.77 -29.19
N LEU A 135 58.51 -18.51 -30.19
CA LEU A 135 58.91 -19.51 -31.18
C LEU A 135 59.99 -20.44 -30.58
N PRO A 136 60.02 -21.72 -31.00
CA PRO A 136 60.96 -22.74 -30.49
C PRO A 136 62.42 -22.51 -30.89
#